data_AF-A0A943B1U2-F1
#
_entry.id   AF-A0A943B1U2-F1
#
_cell.length_a   1.000
_cell.length_b   1.000
_cell.length_c   1.000
_cell.angle_alpha   90.00
_cell.angle_beta   90.00
_cell.angle_gamma   90.00
#
_symmetry.space_group_name_H-M   'P 1'
#
loop_
_entity.id
_entity.type
_entity.pdbx_description
1 polymer ?
#
loop_
_entity_poly.entity_id
_entity_poly.type
_entity_poly.pdbx_seq_one_letter_code
_entity_poly.pdbx_strand_id
1 'polypeptide(L)'
;MKENKLILVLVEGKSDQTALNLIEKFCENNKAQIYITKGDITSDFKTTYSNCENILKDFIKKFINEYGLEKKDILQVIHIVDTDGAFIPDSNIVLNNNADSTLYYLDRIETNNVKKIIGAVAN
;
A
#
# COMPACT_ATOMS: atom_id res chain seq x y z
N MET A 1 -20.87 -25.47 -12.64
CA MET A 1 -21.01 -24.62 -11.43
C MET A 1 -19.92 -23.58 -11.48
N LYS A 2 -20.26 -22.29 -11.48
CA LYS A 2 -19.26 -21.22 -11.39
C LYS A 2 -18.72 -21.27 -9.96
N GLU A 3 -17.46 -21.68 -9.79
CA GLU A 3 -16.81 -21.66 -8.47
C GLU A 3 -16.86 -20.24 -7.92
N ASN A 4 -17.43 -20.04 -6.73
CA ASN A 4 -17.45 -18.76 -6.03
C ASN A 4 -16.03 -18.39 -5.58
N LYS A 5 -15.18 -17.98 -6.52
CA LYS A 5 -13.83 -17.54 -6.23
C LYS A 5 -13.83 -16.10 -5.75
N LEU A 6 -12.81 -15.78 -4.96
CA LEU A 6 -12.63 -14.50 -4.31
C LEU A 6 -11.64 -13.63 -5.07
N ILE A 7 -11.94 -12.35 -5.22
CA ILE A 7 -10.97 -11.32 -5.61
C ILE A 7 -10.55 -10.60 -4.33
N LEU A 8 -9.28 -10.72 -3.95
CA LEU A 8 -8.72 -10.00 -2.81
C LEU A 8 -8.21 -8.65 -3.29
N VAL A 9 -8.73 -7.56 -2.72
CA VAL A 9 -8.27 -6.20 -2.97
C VAL A 9 -7.54 -5.70 -1.73
N LEU A 10 -6.23 -5.50 -1.84
CA LEU A 10 -5.38 -4.94 -0.79
C LEU A 10 -5.40 -3.41 -0.91
N VAL A 11 -5.66 -2.73 0.20
CA VAL A 11 -5.71 -1.26 0.28
C VAL A 11 -4.94 -0.77 1.51
N GLU A 12 -4.43 0.46 1.44
CA GLU A 12 -3.55 1.03 2.45
C GLU A 12 -4.27 1.25 3.78
N GLY A 13 -5.41 1.94 3.72
CA GLY A 13 -6.06 2.54 4.87
C GLY A 13 -7.58 2.37 4.91
N LYS A 14 -8.16 2.86 6.01
CA LYS A 14 -9.61 2.85 6.23
C LYS A 14 -10.37 3.76 5.26
N SER A 15 -9.73 4.83 4.79
CA SER A 15 -10.29 5.74 3.80
C SER A 15 -10.56 4.98 2.49
N ASP A 16 -9.55 4.28 1.98
CA ASP A 16 -9.63 3.48 0.76
C ASP A 16 -10.65 2.36 0.92
N GLN A 17 -10.63 1.67 2.06
CA GLN A 17 -11.62 0.64 2.35
C GLN A 17 -13.04 1.21 2.28
N THR A 18 -13.28 2.37 2.89
CA THR A 18 -14.61 2.99 2.89
C THR A 18 -15.04 3.39 1.48
N ALA A 19 -14.15 3.99 0.69
CA ALA A 19 -14.44 4.40 -0.67
C ALA A 19 -14.68 3.20 -1.60
N LEU A 20 -13.81 2.20 -1.51
CA LEU A 20 -13.80 1.06 -2.41
C LEU A 20 -14.76 -0.05 -1.97
N ASN A 21 -15.25 -0.09 -0.73
CA ASN A 21 -16.28 -1.04 -0.28
C ASN A 21 -17.54 -0.98 -1.16
N LEU A 22 -17.76 0.13 -1.88
CA LEU A 22 -18.81 0.22 -2.88
C LEU A 22 -18.63 -0.78 -4.03
N ILE A 23 -17.39 -1.12 -4.41
CA ILE A 23 -17.07 -2.11 -5.45
C ILE A 23 -17.64 -3.48 -5.09
N GLU A 24 -17.61 -3.87 -3.81
CA GLU A 24 -18.19 -5.13 -3.35
C GLU A 24 -19.68 -5.24 -3.71
N LYS A 25 -20.41 -4.12 -3.77
CA LYS A 25 -21.83 -4.08 -4.13
C LYS A 25 -22.10 -4.31 -5.62
N PHE A 26 -21.11 -4.07 -6.48
CA PHE A 26 -21.25 -4.17 -7.94
C PHE A 26 -20.67 -5.47 -8.52
N CYS A 27 -19.98 -6.28 -7.71
CA CYS A 27 -19.45 -7.56 -8.13
C CYS A 27 -20.48 -8.69 -7.96
N GLU A 28 -21.39 -8.85 -8.93
CA GLU A 28 -22.50 -9.82 -8.88
C GLU A 28 -22.07 -11.31 -9.05
N ASN A 29 -20.91 -11.58 -9.66
CA ASN A 29 -20.48 -12.94 -10.05
C ASN A 29 -19.23 -13.46 -9.34
N ASN A 30 -18.42 -12.58 -8.75
CA ASN A 30 -17.21 -12.90 -7.99
C ASN A 30 -17.29 -12.14 -6.67
N LYS A 31 -16.86 -12.75 -5.56
CA LYS A 31 -16.83 -12.02 -4.29
C LYS A 31 -15.56 -11.18 -4.25
N ALA A 32 -15.68 -9.87 -4.34
CA ALA A 32 -14.58 -8.98 -3.99
C ALA A 32 -14.53 -8.84 -2.46
N GLN A 33 -13.34 -8.86 -1.87
CA GLN A 33 -13.11 -8.60 -0.46
C GLN A 33 -11.98 -7.61 -0.30
N ILE A 34 -12.24 -6.55 0.45
CA ILE A 34 -11.26 -5.50 0.72
C ILE A 34 -10.52 -5.79 2.02
N TYR A 35 -9.20 -5.81 1.95
CA TYR A 35 -8.31 -6.08 3.08
C TYR A 35 -7.31 -4.95 3.28
N ILE A 36 -7.23 -4.45 4.51
CA ILE A 36 -6.36 -3.33 4.88
C ILE A 36 -4.97 -3.84 5.24
N THR A 37 -3.95 -3.30 4.57
CA THR A 37 -2.52 -3.56 4.85
C THR A 37 -2.01 -2.83 6.10
N LYS A 38 -2.77 -1.86 6.62
CA LYS A 38 -2.51 -1.05 7.82
C LYS A 38 -1.35 -0.05 7.61
N GLY A 39 -1.40 0.65 6.49
CA GLY A 39 -0.38 1.60 6.03
C GLY A 39 0.24 1.15 4.71
N ASP A 40 0.94 2.08 4.07
CA ASP A 40 1.61 1.80 2.81
C ASP A 40 2.77 0.83 3.04
N ILE A 41 2.68 -0.33 2.36
CA ILE A 41 3.72 -1.34 2.38
C ILE A 41 5.00 -0.75 1.78
N THR A 42 4.90 0.12 0.78
CA THR A 42 6.06 0.66 0.06
C THR A 42 6.81 1.74 0.85
N SER A 43 6.12 2.44 1.75
CA SER A 43 6.69 3.49 2.61
C SER A 43 7.12 3.02 4.01
N ASP A 44 6.87 1.75 4.39
CA ASP A 44 7.43 1.19 5.63
C ASP A 44 8.95 1.07 5.52
N PHE A 45 9.69 1.66 6.47
CA PHE A 45 11.16 1.66 6.52
C PHE A 45 11.78 0.25 6.61
N LYS A 46 10.99 -0.77 6.97
CA LYS A 46 11.38 -2.18 6.98
C LYS A 46 11.22 -2.84 5.62
N THR A 47 10.45 -2.25 4.71
CA THR A 47 10.28 -2.73 3.35
C THR A 47 11.47 -2.32 2.51
N THR A 48 12.05 -3.29 1.83
CA THR A 48 13.16 -3.14 0.89
C THR A 48 12.77 -3.80 -0.43
N TYR A 49 13.46 -3.44 -1.51
CA TYR A 49 13.31 -4.13 -2.79
C TYR A 49 13.47 -5.65 -2.68
N SER A 50 14.35 -6.12 -1.79
CA SER A 50 14.62 -7.55 -1.60
C SER A 50 13.58 -8.30 -0.76
N ASN A 51 12.72 -7.61 0.00
CA ASN A 51 11.76 -8.26 0.90
C ASN A 51 10.29 -7.91 0.62
N CYS A 52 10.01 -6.93 -0.26
CA CYS A 52 8.67 -6.43 -0.52
C CYS A 52 7.69 -7.53 -0.96
N GLU A 53 8.13 -8.47 -1.80
CA GLU A 53 7.32 -9.62 -2.20
C GLU A 53 6.94 -10.53 -1.01
N ASN A 54 7.85 -10.73 -0.07
CA ASN A 54 7.62 -11.60 1.07
C ASN A 54 6.65 -10.96 2.06
N ILE A 55 6.78 -9.65 2.28
CA ILE A 55 5.83 -8.87 3.07
C ILE A 55 4.42 -9.00 2.46
N LEU A 56 4.29 -8.82 1.14
CA LEU A 56 3.01 -8.97 0.45
C LEU A 56 2.44 -10.40 0.57
N LYS A 57 3.29 -11.42 0.43
CA LYS A 57 2.90 -12.83 0.62
C LYS A 57 2.37 -13.07 2.03
N ASP A 58 2.94 -12.45 3.05
CA ASP A 58 2.50 -12.62 4.43
C ASP A 58 1.14 -11.96 4.69
N PHE A 59 0.86 -10.80 4.09
CA PHE A 59 -0.50 -10.22 4.10
C PHE A 59 -1.54 -11.13 3.45
N ILE A 60 -1.22 -11.69 2.28
CA ILE A 60 -2.13 -12.61 1.57
C ILE A 60 -2.35 -13.89 2.39
N LYS A 61 -1.29 -14.48 2.97
CA LYS A 61 -1.41 -15.66 3.83
C LYS A 61 -2.24 -15.39 5.07
N LYS A 62 -2.05 -14.23 5.70
CA LYS A 62 -2.82 -13.81 6.86
C LYS A 62 -4.30 -13.72 6.52
N PHE A 63 -4.65 -13.07 5.41
CA PHE A 63 -6.02 -13.02 4.91
C PHE A 63 -6.58 -14.43 4.66
N ILE A 64 -5.86 -15.28 3.93
CA ILE A 64 -6.28 -16.67 3.66
C ILE A 64 -6.57 -17.43 4.97
N ASN A 65 -5.70 -17.32 5.96
CA ASN A 65 -5.85 -17.98 7.25
C ASN A 65 -7.02 -17.40 8.08
N GLU A 66 -7.19 -16.09 8.10
CA GLU A 66 -8.29 -15.40 8.82
C GLU A 66 -9.66 -15.81 8.29
N TYR A 67 -9.78 -16.10 6.99
CA TYR A 67 -11.03 -16.47 6.33
C TYR A 67 -11.17 -17.98 6.06
N GLY A 68 -10.19 -18.80 6.47
CA GLY A 68 -10.22 -20.26 6.27
C GLY A 68 -10.25 -20.68 4.80
N LEU A 69 -9.57 -19.92 3.94
CA LEU A 69 -9.53 -20.14 2.50
C LEU A 69 -8.33 -21.00 2.10
N GLU A 70 -8.34 -21.47 0.86
CA GLU A 70 -7.17 -22.04 0.18
C GLU A 70 -6.78 -21.21 -1.04
N LYS A 71 -5.56 -21.41 -1.56
CA LYS A 71 -5.06 -20.71 -2.76
C LYS A 71 -6.01 -20.88 -3.96
N LYS A 72 -6.66 -22.04 -4.11
CA LYS A 72 -7.61 -22.33 -5.20
C LYS A 72 -8.89 -21.48 -5.13
N ASP A 73 -9.21 -20.95 -3.95
CA ASP A 73 -10.40 -20.14 -3.70
C ASP A 73 -10.16 -18.65 -4.06
N ILE A 74 -8.91 -18.23 -4.22
CA ILE A 74 -8.52 -16.90 -4.69
C ILE A 74 -8.42 -16.88 -6.22
N LEU A 75 -9.27 -16.10 -6.88
CA LEU A 75 -9.21 -15.85 -8.33
C LEU A 75 -8.06 -14.90 -8.68
N GLN A 76 -7.96 -13.81 -7.92
CA GLN A 76 -7.04 -12.71 -8.22
C GLN A 76 -6.72 -11.92 -6.94
N VAL A 77 -5.51 -11.37 -6.90
CA VAL A 77 -5.10 -10.36 -5.92
C VAL A 77 -4.87 -9.04 -6.67
N ILE A 78 -5.50 -7.97 -6.21
CA ILE A 78 -5.33 -6.61 -6.71
C ILE A 78 -4.76 -5.79 -5.55
N HIS A 79 -3.60 -5.16 -5.75
CA HIS A 79 -3.02 -4.26 -4.76
C HIS A 79 -3.17 -2.83 -5.27
N ILE A 80 -3.96 -2.04 -4.58
CA ILE A 80 -4.14 -0.63 -4.88
C ILE A 80 -3.18 0.11 -3.96
N VAL A 81 -2.24 0.82 -4.58
CA VAL A 81 -1.24 1.63 -3.89
C VAL A 81 -1.47 3.07 -4.27
N ASP A 82 -1.48 3.93 -3.26
CA ASP A 82 -1.33 5.36 -3.48
C ASP A 82 0.16 5.63 -3.68
N THR A 83 0.49 6.55 -4.58
CA THR A 83 1.85 7.07 -4.68
C THR A 83 1.92 8.29 -3.79
N ASP A 84 2.25 8.11 -2.52
CA ASP A 84 2.52 9.19 -1.58
C ASP A 84 3.89 9.82 -1.89
N GLY A 85 3.88 10.72 -2.87
CA GLY A 85 5.06 11.47 -3.27
C GLY A 85 4.72 12.78 -3.95
N ALA A 86 5.33 13.87 -3.47
CA ALA A 86 5.53 15.05 -4.30
C ALA A 86 6.74 14.75 -5.20
N PHE A 87 6.50 14.59 -6.51
CA PHE A 87 7.57 14.41 -7.48
C PHE A 87 8.31 15.75 -7.67
N ILE A 88 9.34 15.95 -6.87
CA ILE A 88 10.12 17.18 -6.82
C ILE A 88 11.59 16.86 -7.07
N PRO A 89 12.35 17.71 -7.78
CA PRO A 89 13.78 17.49 -7.93
C PRO A 89 14.49 17.37 -6.58
N ASP A 90 15.51 16.51 -6.48
CA ASP A 90 16.34 16.36 -5.27
C ASP A 90 16.88 17.69 -4.74
N SER A 91 17.11 18.66 -5.63
CA SER A 91 17.54 20.03 -5.29
C SER A 91 16.57 20.79 -4.40
N ASN A 92 15.31 20.37 -4.35
CA ASN A 92 14.24 20.98 -3.58
C ASN A 92 13.93 20.19 -2.29
N ILE A 93 14.74 19.17 -1.97
CA ILE A 93 14.70 18.49 -0.66
C ILE A 93 15.75 19.13 0.23
N VAL A 94 15.30 19.95 1.17
CA VAL A 94 16.14 20.82 2.00
C VAL A 94 16.31 20.22 3.39
N LEU A 95 17.56 20.18 3.88
CA LEU A 95 17.86 19.77 5.24
C LEU A 95 17.38 20.83 6.23
N ASN A 96 16.49 20.46 7.15
CA ASN A 96 16.06 21.27 8.28
C ASN A 96 16.25 20.46 9.57
N ASN A 97 17.35 20.71 10.28
CA ASN A 97 17.68 20.00 11.53
C ASN A 97 16.71 20.30 12.69
N ASN A 98 15.92 21.38 12.58
CA ASN A 98 14.93 21.75 13.59
C ASN A 98 13.53 21.18 13.27
N ALA A 99 13.38 20.48 12.14
CA ALA A 99 12.12 19.87 11.78
C ALA A 99 11.91 18.56 12.57
N ASP A 100 10.83 18.51 13.34
CA ASP A 100 10.41 17.30 14.07
C ASP A 100 9.86 16.21 13.13
N SER A 101 9.49 16.58 11.89
CA SER A 101 8.96 15.68 10.86
C SER A 101 9.25 16.21 9.45
N THR A 102 8.81 15.50 8.42
CA THR A 102 8.92 15.99 7.03
C THR A 102 7.82 17.02 6.77
N LEU A 103 8.23 18.22 6.36
CA LEU A 103 7.33 19.35 6.08
C LEU A 103 7.20 19.54 4.58
N TYR A 104 5.97 19.66 4.11
CA TYR A 104 5.65 19.84 2.69
C TYR A 104 5.26 21.30 2.40
N TYR A 105 5.93 21.91 1.43
CA TYR A 105 5.63 23.24 0.92
C TYR A 105 5.31 23.16 -0.57
N LEU A 106 4.84 24.27 -1.12
CA LEU A 106 4.48 24.35 -2.54
C LEU A 106 5.68 24.10 -3.47
N ASP A 107 6.89 24.44 -3.01
CA ASP A 107 8.11 24.49 -3.82
C ASP A 107 9.27 23.65 -3.27
N ARG A 108 9.10 23.00 -2.11
CA ARG A 108 10.14 22.22 -1.45
C ARG A 108 9.60 21.24 -0.41
N ILE A 109 10.45 20.28 -0.05
CA ILE A 109 10.27 19.43 1.12
C ILE A 109 11.38 19.78 2.10
N GLU A 110 11.04 20.01 3.37
CA GLU A 110 12.02 20.17 4.44
C GLU A 110 12.01 18.94 5.34
N THR A 111 13.19 18.41 5.66
CA THR A 111 13.31 17.21 6.50
C THR A 111 14.62 17.22 7.27
N ASN A 112 14.66 16.56 8.43
CA ASN A 112 15.89 16.30 9.16
C ASN A 112 16.71 15.13 8.57
N ASN A 113 16.18 14.42 7.57
CA ASN A 113 16.83 13.27 6.94
C ASN A 113 16.59 13.23 5.42
N VAL A 114 17.38 14.00 4.66
CA VAL A 114 17.30 14.09 3.19
C VAL A 114 17.45 12.72 2.51
N LYS A 115 18.36 11.87 3.01
CA LYS A 115 18.59 10.53 2.44
C LYS A 115 17.35 9.64 2.54
N LYS A 116 16.54 9.80 3.58
CA LYS A 116 15.29 9.04 3.75
C LYS A 116 14.29 9.39 2.65
N ILE A 117 14.24 10.64 2.20
CA ILE A 117 13.30 11.09 1.16
C ILE A 117 13.79 10.68 -0.23
N ILE A 118 15.06 10.96 -0.55
CA ILE A 118 15.64 10.60 -1.86
C ILE A 118 15.69 9.08 -2.04
N GLY A 119 16.01 8.32 -0.98
CA GLY A 119 16.08 6.86 -1.04
C GLY A 119 14.73 6.13 -1.07
N ALA A 120 13.61 6.83 -0.80
CA ALA A 120 12.26 6.26 -0.90
C ALA A 120 11.74 6.29 -2.36
N VAL A 121 12.25 7.20 -3.19
CA VAL A 121 11.98 7.22 -4.63
C VAL A 121 13.04 6.35 -5.30
N ALA A 122 12.70 5.08 -5.55
CA ALA A 122 13.63 4.06 -6.01
C ALA A 122 14.55 4.50 -7.17
N ASN A 123 15.86 4.21 -7.01
CA ASN A 123 16.73 3.85 -8.13
C ASN A 123 16.45 2.40 -8.55
#